data_AF-A0A356TD03-F1
#
_entry.id   AF-A0A356TD03-F1
#
_cell.length_a   1.000
_cell.length_b   1.000
_cell.length_c   1.000
_cell.angle_alpha   90.00
_cell.angle_beta   90.00
_cell.angle_gamma   90.00
#
_symmetry.space_group_name_H-M   'P 1'
#
loop_
_entity.id
_entity.type
_entity.pdbx_description
1 polymer ?
#
loop_
_entity_poly.entity_id
_entity_poly.type
_entity_poly.pdbx_seq_one_letter_code
_entity_poly.pdbx_strand_id
1 'polypeptide(L)'
;MRSTRFLWLSLSLIGLAASFGPGCGRSSVSLDTPRPSGDAGMDSGRTDCGNGVVEAGEMCDDGNVIDGDGCSSSCRLEGGRCGDGTLDPGEECDDGNRVDGDGCSSTCRTESRTCGNGLVEAPEQCDDGNTVSCDGCSRSCTFERCGNGIRECAEQCDDGNTTSGDGCSGMCMFEVPMCGDGRVDPGEGCDDG
;
A
#
# COMPACT_ATOMS: atom_id res chain seq x y z
N MET A 1 35.03 28.57 -38.12
CA MET A 1 34.76 29.98 -37.76
C MET A 1 34.27 29.99 -36.32
N ARG A 2 35.07 30.52 -35.38
CA ARG A 2 34.72 31.61 -34.43
C ARG A 2 33.40 31.36 -33.66
N SER A 3 33.30 31.49 -32.34
CA SER A 3 34.15 32.14 -31.36
C SER A 3 33.49 31.92 -29.97
N THR A 4 34.27 31.58 -28.94
CA THR A 4 34.27 32.15 -27.56
C THR A 4 32.94 32.69 -26.98
N ARG A 5 32.53 32.34 -25.75
CA ARG A 5 32.99 32.95 -24.47
C ARG A 5 32.36 32.12 -23.32
N PHE A 6 33.09 31.38 -22.50
CA PHE A 6 33.72 31.82 -21.23
C PHE A 6 32.98 32.97 -20.52
N LEU A 7 32.19 32.62 -19.50
CA LEU A 7 31.92 33.53 -18.37
C LEU A 7 32.57 32.94 -17.11
N TRP A 8 33.36 33.79 -16.49
CA TRP A 8 34.19 33.57 -15.32
C TRP A 8 33.40 33.79 -14.03
N LEU A 9 33.75 32.97 -13.03
CA LEU A 9 33.91 33.26 -11.60
C LEU A 9 32.93 34.18 -10.87
N SER A 10 32.41 33.65 -9.76
CA SER A 10 32.62 34.30 -8.46
C SER A 10 32.70 33.25 -7.34
N LEU A 11 33.93 33.10 -6.84
CA LEU A 11 34.34 32.41 -5.62
C LEU A 11 34.29 33.44 -4.49
N SER A 12 33.57 33.15 -3.39
CA SER A 12 33.73 33.77 -2.07
C SER A 12 33.37 32.70 -1.02
N LEU A 13 34.32 32.00 -0.39
CA LEU A 13 35.20 32.35 0.76
C LEU A 13 34.47 32.67 2.08
N ILE A 14 34.82 31.87 3.11
CA ILE A 14 34.89 32.15 4.56
C ILE A 14 33.57 31.94 5.35
N GLY A 15 33.51 31.19 6.45
CA GLY A 15 34.56 30.58 7.26
C GLY A 15 34.03 29.71 8.41
N LEU A 16 34.94 28.89 8.95
CA LEU A 16 34.79 28.15 10.21
C LEU A 16 34.60 29.09 11.41
N ALA A 17 33.76 28.70 12.36
CA ALA A 17 34.06 28.87 13.78
C ALA A 17 33.23 27.89 14.63
N ALA A 18 33.87 26.79 15.03
CA ALA A 18 33.43 26.00 16.17
C ALA A 18 33.80 26.75 17.46
N SER A 19 32.83 27.01 18.32
CA SER A 19 33.04 27.60 19.65
C SER A 19 33.01 26.50 20.70
N PHE A 20 34.16 25.86 20.92
CA PHE A 20 34.46 25.16 22.17
C PHE A 20 35.08 26.16 23.14
N GLY A 21 34.33 26.54 24.19
CA GLY A 21 34.83 27.30 25.32
C GLY A 21 35.20 26.38 26.49
N PRO A 22 36.40 26.45 27.06
CA PRO A 22 36.79 25.69 28.25
C PRO A 22 36.40 26.46 29.51
N GLY A 23 35.43 25.94 30.26
CA GLY A 23 35.05 26.46 31.57
C GLY A 23 35.41 25.47 32.68
N CYS A 24 36.63 25.54 33.20
CA CYS A 24 36.99 24.94 34.48
C CYS A 24 36.60 25.91 35.61
N GLY A 25 35.64 25.51 36.46
CA GLY A 25 35.35 26.14 37.74
C GLY A 25 35.25 25.07 38.83
N ARG A 26 36.18 25.11 39.80
CA ARG A 26 36.26 24.18 40.93
C ARG A 26 35.51 24.71 42.15
N SER A 27 34.80 23.78 42.80
CA SER A 27 34.65 23.54 44.25
C SER A 27 34.21 24.67 45.19
N SER A 28 33.04 24.48 45.82
CA SER A 28 32.91 24.45 47.29
C SER A 28 31.53 23.92 47.74
N VAL A 29 31.55 22.75 48.37
CA VAL A 29 30.70 22.21 49.47
C VAL A 29 29.31 22.78 49.80
N SER A 30 28.36 21.83 49.82
CA SER A 30 27.29 21.57 50.81
C SER A 30 26.17 22.58 51.00
N LEU A 31 24.98 22.22 50.53
CA LEU A 31 23.76 22.14 51.35
C LEU A 31 22.89 20.98 50.85
N ASP A 32 22.72 20.00 51.74
CA ASP A 32 21.83 18.86 51.64
C ASP A 32 20.43 19.24 51.11
N THR A 33 20.10 18.75 49.92
CA THR A 33 18.71 18.40 49.61
C THR A 33 18.60 16.90 49.84
N PRO A 34 17.64 16.43 50.67
CA PRO A 34 17.32 15.02 50.76
C PRO A 34 16.94 14.57 49.36
N ARG A 35 17.83 13.81 48.71
CA ARG A 35 17.48 13.06 47.51
C ARG A 35 16.33 12.14 47.92
N PRO A 36 15.20 12.12 47.20
CA PRO A 36 14.17 11.15 47.47
C PRO A 36 14.81 9.76 47.37
N SER A 37 14.83 9.05 48.49
CA SER A 37 15.06 7.62 48.52
C SER A 37 14.01 6.98 47.61
N GLY A 38 14.40 6.57 46.41
CA GLY A 38 13.46 6.06 45.42
C GLY A 38 14.08 5.39 44.20
N ASP A 39 15.35 4.98 44.26
CA ASP A 39 16.03 4.29 43.17
C ASP A 39 15.92 2.76 43.35
N ALA A 40 14.67 2.29 43.45
CA ALA A 40 14.22 0.90 43.31
C ALA A 40 12.70 0.94 43.46
N GLY A 41 12.03 1.60 42.52
CA GLY A 41 10.58 1.49 42.38
C GLY A 41 10.25 0.06 41.97
N MET A 42 10.06 -0.81 42.97
CA MET A 42 9.27 -2.03 42.84
C MET A 42 7.86 -1.60 42.49
N ASP A 43 7.66 -1.49 41.17
CA ASP A 43 6.40 -1.33 40.46
C ASP A 43 5.49 -2.51 40.80
N SER A 44 4.76 -2.33 41.89
CA SER A 44 3.79 -3.30 42.39
C SER A 44 2.52 -3.16 41.55
N GLY A 45 2.52 -3.83 40.40
CA GLY A 45 1.34 -4.07 39.57
C GLY A 45 1.58 -4.19 38.06
N ARG A 46 2.79 -3.89 37.57
CA ARG A 46 3.14 -3.78 36.14
C ARG A 46 4.62 -4.15 35.92
N THR A 47 5.05 -5.33 36.39
CA THR A 47 6.49 -5.67 36.42
C THR A 47 6.94 -6.66 35.35
N ASP A 48 6.03 -7.26 34.60
CA ASP A 48 6.37 -8.30 33.63
C ASP A 48 6.32 -7.83 32.18
N CYS A 49 5.73 -6.65 31.95
CA CYS A 49 5.53 -6.16 30.60
C CYS A 49 6.84 -5.70 29.96
N GLY A 50 7.16 -6.28 28.80
CA GLY A 50 8.35 -6.01 28.01
C GLY A 50 9.53 -6.91 28.33
N ASN A 51 9.27 -8.08 28.92
CA ASN A 51 10.31 -9.07 29.25
C ASN A 51 10.52 -10.12 28.14
N GLY A 52 9.70 -10.08 27.09
CA GLY A 52 9.70 -10.96 25.93
C GLY A 52 8.86 -12.23 26.10
N VAL A 53 8.05 -12.33 27.16
CA VAL A 53 7.25 -13.51 27.51
C VAL A 53 5.86 -13.08 27.95
N VAL A 54 4.82 -13.57 27.28
CA VAL A 54 3.43 -13.28 27.66
C VAL A 54 3.07 -14.03 28.95
N GLU A 55 2.83 -13.30 30.04
CA GLU A 55 2.46 -13.85 31.35
C GLU A 55 0.99 -13.62 31.72
N ALA A 56 0.56 -14.19 32.85
CA ALA A 56 -0.84 -14.15 33.28
C ALA A 56 -1.26 -12.72 33.70
N GLY A 57 -1.99 -12.04 32.82
CA GLY A 57 -2.40 -10.64 33.00
C GLY A 57 -2.06 -9.76 31.80
N GLU A 58 -1.26 -10.27 30.87
CA GLU A 58 -0.81 -9.59 29.67
C GLU A 58 -1.56 -10.10 28.43
N MET A 59 -1.85 -9.20 27.49
CA MET A 59 -2.44 -9.56 26.20
C MET A 59 -1.37 -9.77 25.12
N CYS A 60 -0.18 -9.21 25.31
CA CYS A 60 1.01 -9.29 24.45
C CYS A 60 2.27 -8.99 25.28
N ASP A 61 3.44 -9.27 24.72
CA ASP A 61 4.75 -8.79 25.19
C ASP A 61 5.72 -8.79 23.99
N ASP A 62 6.27 -7.64 23.62
CA ASP A 62 7.19 -7.47 22.48
C ASP A 62 8.66 -7.26 22.90
N GLY A 63 8.99 -7.59 24.16
CA GLY A 63 10.34 -7.51 24.70
C GLY A 63 10.78 -6.10 25.07
N ASN A 64 9.86 -5.13 25.07
CA ASN A 64 10.09 -3.80 25.61
C ASN A 64 8.77 -3.09 26.05
N VAL A 65 8.84 -1.80 26.39
CA VAL A 65 7.69 -1.01 26.89
C VAL A 65 7.49 0.27 26.07
N ILE A 66 7.88 0.24 24.80
CA ILE A 66 7.60 1.30 23.85
C ILE A 66 6.15 1.13 23.39
N ASP A 67 5.47 2.24 23.12
CA ASP A 67 4.14 2.19 22.53
C ASP A 67 4.29 2.30 21.00
N GLY A 68 3.54 1.51 20.25
CA GLY A 68 3.43 1.53 18.79
C GLY A 68 4.26 0.48 18.04
N ASP A 69 4.90 -0.46 18.74
CA ASP A 69 5.74 -1.53 18.16
C ASP A 69 5.18 -2.95 18.32
N GLY A 70 3.93 -3.06 18.75
CA GLY A 70 3.15 -4.31 18.77
C GLY A 70 2.61 -4.65 20.14
N CYS A 71 3.20 -4.11 21.21
CA CYS A 71 2.65 -4.21 22.54
C CYS A 71 2.83 -2.91 23.32
N SER A 72 1.71 -2.35 23.81
CA SER A 72 1.82 -1.13 24.63
C SER A 72 2.67 -1.37 25.85
N SER A 73 3.20 -0.28 26.40
CA SER A 73 3.81 -0.24 27.72
C SER A 73 2.92 -0.77 28.86
N SER A 74 1.63 -1.01 28.60
CA SER A 74 0.64 -1.58 29.52
C SER A 74 0.26 -3.04 29.20
N CYS A 75 1.03 -3.71 28.34
CA CYS A 75 0.82 -5.08 27.87
C CYS A 75 -0.56 -5.36 27.31
N ARG A 76 -1.09 -4.33 26.67
CA ARG A 76 -2.27 -4.42 25.81
C ARG A 76 -1.81 -4.47 24.38
N LEU A 77 -2.44 -5.35 23.60
CA LEU A 77 -2.30 -5.42 22.15
C LEU A 77 -2.54 -4.02 21.60
N GLU A 78 -1.47 -3.43 21.10
CA GLU A 78 -1.53 -2.36 20.13
C GLU A 78 -1.60 -3.05 18.79
N GLY A 79 -2.53 -2.65 17.91
CA GLY A 79 -2.84 -3.35 16.65
C GLY A 79 -1.62 -4.05 16.07
N GLY A 80 -1.69 -5.39 16.13
CA GLY A 80 -0.66 -6.34 16.53
C GLY A 80 0.63 -6.35 15.72
N ARG A 81 1.27 -7.51 15.71
CA ARG A 81 2.65 -7.72 15.31
C ARG A 81 2.80 -7.72 13.80
N CYS A 82 2.40 -6.62 13.18
CA CYS A 82 2.17 -6.57 11.76
C CYS A 82 3.35 -7.07 10.94
N GLY A 83 3.10 -8.09 10.12
CA GLY A 83 4.08 -8.73 9.28
C GLY A 83 4.71 -9.97 9.90
N ASP A 84 4.00 -10.68 10.78
CA ASP A 84 4.50 -11.93 11.37
C ASP A 84 3.98 -13.19 10.66
N GLY A 85 3.14 -13.02 9.65
CA GLY A 85 2.58 -14.09 8.83
C GLY A 85 1.27 -14.65 9.37
N THR A 86 0.73 -14.08 10.44
CA THR A 86 -0.53 -14.52 11.06
C THR A 86 -1.49 -13.36 11.24
N LEU A 87 -2.78 -13.58 10.92
CA LEU A 87 -3.80 -12.55 11.07
C LEU A 87 -4.29 -12.49 12.52
N ASP A 88 -3.82 -11.49 13.26
CA ASP A 88 -4.11 -11.32 14.68
C ASP A 88 -5.39 -10.52 14.96
N PRO A 89 -6.02 -10.67 16.15
CA PRO A 89 -7.16 -9.87 16.55
C PRO A 89 -6.83 -8.36 16.60
N GLY A 90 -7.36 -7.61 15.63
CA GLY A 90 -7.14 -6.16 15.50
C GLY A 90 -6.45 -5.77 14.20
N GLU A 91 -5.94 -6.73 13.45
CA GLU A 91 -5.38 -6.54 12.11
C GLU A 91 -6.47 -6.69 11.04
N GLU A 92 -6.38 -5.88 9.98
CA GLU A 92 -7.23 -6.01 8.79
C GLU A 92 -6.58 -6.94 7.75
N CYS A 93 -5.26 -7.11 7.79
CA CYS A 93 -4.45 -7.97 6.94
C CYS A 93 -3.13 -8.33 7.66
N ASP A 94 -2.40 -9.32 7.13
CA ASP A 94 -0.97 -9.58 7.41
C ASP A 94 -0.37 -10.25 6.16
N ASP A 95 0.71 -9.70 5.60
CA ASP A 95 1.42 -10.22 4.42
C ASP A 95 2.82 -10.78 4.75
N GLY A 96 3.08 -11.07 6.03
CA GLY A 96 4.33 -11.64 6.49
C GLY A 96 5.51 -10.67 6.51
N ASN A 97 5.27 -9.37 6.31
CA ASN A 97 6.26 -8.34 6.56
C ASN A 97 5.63 -6.95 6.85
N ARG A 98 6.47 -5.92 7.04
CA ARG A 98 6.04 -4.56 7.43
C ARG A 98 6.39 -3.52 6.36
N VAL A 99 6.53 -3.95 5.11
CA VAL A 99 6.73 -3.06 3.97
C VAL A 99 5.36 -2.47 3.63
N ASP A 100 5.35 -1.24 3.12
CA ASP A 100 4.14 -0.64 2.58
C ASP A 100 4.14 -0.90 1.06
N GLY A 101 2.97 -1.19 0.50
CA GLY A 101 2.71 -1.36 -0.92
C GLY A 101 2.70 -2.81 -1.41
N ASP A 102 2.79 -3.81 -0.53
CA ASP A 102 2.89 -5.23 -0.89
C ASP A 102 1.73 -6.11 -0.37
N GLY A 103 0.63 -5.47 0.02
CA GLY A 103 -0.64 -6.14 0.28
C GLY A 103 -1.18 -5.86 1.69
N CYS A 104 -0.28 -5.54 2.62
CA CYS A 104 -0.63 -5.07 3.94
C CYS A 104 0.27 -3.91 4.36
N SER A 105 -0.31 -2.82 4.87
CA SER A 105 0.54 -1.70 5.30
C SER A 105 1.33 -2.11 6.53
N SER A 106 2.38 -1.36 6.82
CA SER A 106 3.14 -1.45 8.06
C SER A 106 2.30 -1.33 9.35
N THR A 107 1.05 -0.88 9.27
CA THR A 107 0.12 -0.74 10.39
C THR A 107 -1.02 -1.76 10.38
N CYS A 108 -0.89 -2.82 9.58
CA CYS A 108 -1.86 -3.91 9.43
C CYS A 108 -3.26 -3.43 9.04
N ARG A 109 -3.24 -2.39 8.22
CA ARG A 109 -4.39 -1.88 7.47
C ARG A 109 -4.28 -2.46 6.08
N THR A 110 -5.39 -2.96 5.56
CA THR A 110 -5.46 -3.39 4.16
C THR A 110 -5.09 -2.20 3.31
N GLU A 111 -3.96 -2.29 2.62
CA GLU A 111 -3.66 -1.30 1.62
C GLU A 111 -4.65 -1.49 0.49
N SER A 112 -5.11 -0.38 -0.07
CA SER A 112 -5.89 -0.47 -1.30
C SER A 112 -4.96 -1.08 -2.34
N ARG A 113 -5.12 -2.40 -2.54
CA ARG A 113 -4.48 -3.20 -3.58
C ARG A 113 -4.59 -2.39 -4.86
N THR A 114 -3.43 -1.89 -5.27
CA THR A 114 -3.38 -0.94 -6.36
C THR A 114 -3.44 -1.78 -7.60
N CYS A 115 -4.61 -1.78 -8.23
CA CYS A 115 -4.79 -2.41 -9.51
C CYS A 115 -3.62 -2.06 -10.44
N GLY A 116 -3.04 -3.08 -11.06
CA GLY A 116 -1.86 -2.97 -11.91
C GLY A 116 -0.53 -3.20 -11.19
N ASN A 117 -0.52 -3.91 -10.06
CA ASN A 117 0.71 -4.29 -9.35
C ASN A 117 1.28 -5.65 -9.83
N GLY A 118 0.58 -6.34 -10.73
CA GLY A 118 0.94 -7.63 -11.29
C GLY A 118 0.52 -8.82 -10.45
N LEU A 119 -0.25 -8.63 -9.38
CA LEU A 119 -0.70 -9.65 -8.45
C LEU A 119 -2.22 -9.64 -8.38
N VAL A 120 -2.87 -10.78 -8.63
CA VAL A 120 -4.33 -10.88 -8.49
C VAL A 120 -4.68 -11.08 -7.02
N GLU A 121 -5.23 -10.04 -6.40
CA GLU A 121 -5.48 -10.04 -4.97
C GLU A 121 -6.91 -9.60 -4.61
N ALA A 122 -7.65 -10.37 -3.78
CA ALA A 122 -9.04 -10.02 -3.44
C ALA A 122 -9.20 -8.58 -2.89
N PRO A 123 -10.10 -7.72 -3.41
CA PRO A 123 -11.29 -8.04 -4.20
C PRO A 123 -11.09 -8.01 -5.73
N GLU A 124 -9.86 -7.92 -6.22
CA GLU A 124 -9.57 -7.91 -7.65
C GLU A 124 -10.00 -9.22 -8.32
N GLN A 125 -10.51 -9.10 -9.55
CA GLN A 125 -10.86 -10.24 -10.39
C GLN A 125 -9.71 -10.60 -11.33
N CYS A 126 -8.89 -9.62 -11.69
CA CYS A 126 -7.71 -9.72 -12.54
C CYS A 126 -6.68 -8.67 -12.11
N ASP A 127 -5.45 -8.80 -12.60
CA ASP A 127 -4.40 -7.77 -12.59
C ASP A 127 -3.42 -8.10 -13.72
N ASP A 128 -3.17 -7.17 -14.64
CA ASP A 128 -2.28 -7.31 -15.80
C ASP A 128 -1.00 -6.46 -15.69
N GLY A 129 -0.66 -6.02 -14.47
CA GLY A 129 0.55 -5.29 -14.15
C GLY A 129 0.55 -3.83 -14.56
N ASN A 130 -0.62 -3.26 -14.90
CA ASN A 130 -0.77 -1.82 -15.12
C ASN A 130 -2.23 -1.34 -14.93
N THR A 131 -2.47 -0.02 -15.13
CA THR A 131 -3.81 0.60 -15.02
C THR A 131 -4.30 1.15 -16.36
N VAL A 132 -3.75 0.65 -17.46
CA VAL A 132 -4.32 0.83 -18.79
C VAL A 132 -5.62 0.02 -18.82
N SER A 133 -6.55 0.46 -19.66
CA SER A 133 -7.76 -0.33 -19.93
C SER A 133 -7.55 -1.00 -21.28
N CYS A 134 -8.32 -2.03 -21.54
CA CYS A 134 -8.34 -2.73 -22.83
C CYS A 134 -7.09 -3.61 -23.10
N ASP A 135 -6.39 -4.08 -22.07
CA ASP A 135 -5.22 -4.97 -22.19
C ASP A 135 -5.32 -6.27 -21.37
N GLY A 136 -6.48 -6.54 -20.80
CA GLY A 136 -6.79 -7.80 -20.10
C GLY A 136 -7.38 -7.59 -18.72
N CYS A 137 -7.18 -6.41 -18.14
CA CYS A 137 -7.80 -6.02 -16.89
C CYS A 137 -8.20 -4.54 -16.87
N SER A 138 -9.34 -4.22 -16.26
CA SER A 138 -9.78 -2.84 -16.15
C SER A 138 -8.95 -2.07 -15.10
N ARG A 139 -9.04 -0.74 -15.11
CA ARG A 139 -8.41 0.14 -14.08
C ARG A 139 -8.93 -0.08 -12.67
N SER A 140 -10.07 -0.77 -12.56
CA SER A 140 -10.73 -1.14 -11.32
C SER A 140 -10.54 -2.63 -11.00
N CYS A 141 -9.63 -3.30 -11.71
CA CYS A 141 -9.29 -4.71 -11.59
C CYS A 141 -10.49 -5.65 -11.69
N THR A 142 -11.34 -5.36 -12.66
CA THR A 142 -12.46 -6.21 -13.09
C THR A 142 -12.14 -6.78 -14.47
N PHE A 143 -12.60 -8.01 -14.75
CA PHE A 143 -12.39 -8.59 -16.07
C PHE A 143 -13.13 -7.80 -17.13
N GLU A 144 -12.42 -7.46 -18.21
CA GLU A 144 -13.01 -6.89 -19.42
C GLU A 144 -13.50 -8.06 -20.30
N ARG A 145 -14.79 -8.41 -20.21
CA ARG A 145 -15.34 -9.66 -20.79
C ARG A 145 -16.37 -9.40 -21.86
N CYS A 146 -16.06 -9.86 -23.06
CA CYS A 146 -17.02 -9.95 -24.14
C CYS A 146 -18.27 -10.75 -23.79
N GLY A 147 -19.44 -10.17 -24.05
CA GLY A 147 -20.73 -10.80 -23.91
C GLY A 147 -21.28 -10.72 -22.49
N ASN A 148 -20.91 -9.69 -21.73
CA ASN A 148 -21.34 -9.48 -20.35
C ASN A 148 -22.51 -8.49 -20.23
N GLY A 149 -22.98 -7.93 -21.35
CA GLY A 149 -24.07 -6.95 -21.42
C GLY A 149 -23.61 -5.51 -21.21
N ILE A 150 -22.30 -5.26 -21.13
CA ILE A 150 -21.70 -3.96 -20.84
C ILE A 150 -20.65 -3.71 -21.91
N ARG A 151 -20.87 -2.71 -22.77
CA ARG A 151 -19.92 -2.36 -23.83
C ARG A 151 -18.68 -1.69 -23.24
N GLU A 152 -17.57 -2.44 -23.18
CA GLU A 152 -16.26 -2.02 -22.69
C GLU A 152 -15.34 -1.54 -23.84
N CYS A 153 -14.14 -1.07 -23.54
CA CYS A 153 -13.32 -0.33 -24.50
C CYS A 153 -12.59 -1.18 -25.56
N ALA A 154 -12.36 -2.47 -25.29
CA ALA A 154 -11.87 -3.43 -26.29
C ALA A 154 -12.99 -3.95 -27.21
N GLU A 155 -14.24 -3.61 -26.90
CA GLU A 155 -15.44 -4.13 -27.53
C GLU A 155 -16.03 -3.11 -28.50
N GLN A 156 -16.17 -3.50 -29.76
CA GLN A 156 -16.89 -2.69 -30.73
C GLN A 156 -18.40 -2.78 -30.48
N CYS A 157 -18.88 -3.90 -29.96
CA CYS A 157 -20.26 -4.18 -29.55
C CYS A 157 -20.26 -5.11 -28.32
N ASP A 158 -21.40 -5.21 -27.63
CA ASP A 158 -21.71 -6.29 -26.67
C ASP A 158 -23.22 -6.52 -26.72
N ASP A 159 -23.65 -7.76 -27.01
CA ASP A 159 -25.05 -8.17 -27.08
C ASP A 159 -25.45 -9.12 -25.93
N GLY A 160 -24.67 -9.13 -24.86
CA GLY A 160 -24.92 -9.91 -23.66
C GLY A 160 -24.57 -11.40 -23.78
N ASN A 161 -23.91 -11.82 -24.86
CA ASN A 161 -23.43 -13.18 -25.00
C ASN A 161 -22.22 -13.30 -25.97
N THR A 162 -21.74 -14.52 -26.24
CA THR A 162 -20.57 -14.78 -27.11
C THR A 162 -20.92 -15.62 -28.34
N THR A 163 -22.21 -15.71 -28.66
CA THR A 163 -22.69 -16.31 -29.91
C THR A 163 -22.23 -15.44 -31.08
N SER A 164 -22.26 -15.97 -32.28
CA SER A 164 -21.98 -15.18 -33.47
C SER A 164 -23.16 -15.29 -34.42
N GLY A 165 -23.48 -14.20 -35.11
CA GLY A 165 -24.64 -14.01 -35.98
C GLY A 165 -25.83 -13.30 -35.32
N ASP A 166 -25.72 -12.87 -34.07
CA ASP A 166 -26.78 -12.20 -33.29
C ASP A 166 -26.55 -10.70 -33.06
N GLY A 167 -25.52 -10.13 -33.68
CA GLY A 167 -25.26 -8.70 -33.70
C GLY A 167 -23.92 -8.31 -33.08
N CYS A 168 -23.34 -9.19 -32.27
CA CYS A 168 -21.98 -9.07 -31.81
C CYS A 168 -21.23 -10.41 -31.85
N SER A 169 -20.01 -10.42 -32.39
CA SER A 169 -19.25 -11.68 -32.45
C SER A 169 -18.75 -12.11 -31.08
N GLY A 170 -18.33 -13.37 -30.94
CA GLY A 170 -17.69 -13.88 -29.71
C GLY A 170 -16.32 -13.25 -29.39
N MET A 171 -15.83 -12.34 -30.24
CA MET A 171 -14.65 -11.49 -30.00
C MET A 171 -15.03 -10.00 -29.83
N CYS A 172 -16.33 -9.72 -29.61
CA CYS A 172 -16.91 -8.39 -29.43
C CYS A 172 -16.58 -7.39 -30.54
N MET A 173 -16.42 -7.91 -31.75
CA MET A 173 -16.37 -7.11 -32.96
C MET A 173 -17.77 -7.04 -33.58
N PHE A 174 -18.10 -5.89 -34.16
CA PHE A 174 -19.33 -5.77 -34.96
C PHE A 174 -19.32 -6.87 -36.00
N GLU A 175 -20.39 -7.64 -36.00
CA GLU A 175 -20.64 -8.58 -37.07
C GLU A 175 -21.02 -7.75 -38.28
N VAL A 176 -20.29 -7.93 -39.38
CA VAL A 176 -20.73 -7.36 -40.65
C VAL A 176 -22.10 -7.98 -40.92
N PRO A 177 -23.15 -7.16 -41.10
CA PRO A 177 -24.46 -7.71 -41.36
C PRO A 177 -24.39 -8.58 -42.62
N MET A 178 -24.96 -9.78 -42.52
CA MET A 178 -24.89 -10.74 -43.59
C MET A 178 -25.94 -10.38 -44.63
N CYS A 179 -25.49 -9.72 -45.70
CA CYS A 179 -26.33 -9.43 -46.85
C CYS A 179 -26.90 -10.75 -47.42
N GLY A 180 -28.22 -10.90 -47.43
CA GLY A 180 -28.91 -12.09 -47.94
C GLY A 180 -29.36 -13.08 -46.85
N ASP A 181 -29.72 -12.60 -45.66
CA ASP A 181 -30.33 -13.41 -44.60
C ASP A 181 -31.84 -13.13 -44.41
N GLY A 182 -32.41 -12.26 -45.26
CA GLY A 182 -33.84 -11.96 -45.31
C GLY A 182 -34.28 -10.88 -44.33
N ARG A 183 -33.36 -10.20 -43.64
CA ARG A 183 -33.62 -9.01 -42.82
C ARG A 183 -32.65 -7.88 -43.19
N VAL A 184 -33.11 -6.64 -43.07
CA VAL A 184 -32.24 -5.46 -43.28
C VAL A 184 -31.69 -5.02 -41.94
N ASP A 185 -30.40 -5.28 -41.71
CA ASP A 185 -29.74 -4.98 -40.45
C ASP A 185 -29.21 -3.52 -40.39
N PRO A 186 -28.97 -2.96 -39.18
CA PRO A 186 -28.43 -1.60 -39.03
C PRO A 186 -27.03 -1.46 -39.67
N GLY A 187 -26.95 -0.82 -40.83
CA GLY A 187 -25.71 -0.68 -41.60
C GLY A 187 -25.81 -1.25 -43.02
N GLU A 188 -26.85 -2.05 -43.30
CA GLU A 188 -27.19 -2.47 -44.66
C GLU A 188 -28.09 -1.45 -45.35
N GLY A 189 -27.80 -1.19 -46.62
CA GLY A 189 -28.67 -0.37 -47.48
C GLY A 189 -29.86 -1.15 -48.06
N CYS A 190 -29.73 -2.47 -48.15
CA CYS A 190 -30.70 -3.42 -48.68
C CYS A 190 -30.26 -4.86 -48.37
N ASP A 191 -31.22 -5.78 -48.26
CA ASP A 191 -31.02 -7.24 -48.19
C ASP A 191 -31.51 -7.84 -49.52
N ASP A 192 -30.66 -8.60 -50.21
CA ASP A 192 -30.93 -9.20 -51.53
C ASP A 192 -31.30 -10.70 -51.48
N GLY A 193 -31.57 -11.22 -50.27
CA GLY A 193 -32.28 -12.49 -50.03
C GLY A 193 -31.44 -13.77 -49.97
#